data_AF-A0A1H6EVG6-F1
#
_entry.id   AF-A0A1H6EVG6-F1
#
_cell.length_a   1.000
_cell.length_b   1.000
_cell.length_c   1.000
_cell.angle_alpha   90.00
_cell.angle_beta   90.00
_cell.angle_gamma   90.00
#
_symmetry.space_group_name_H-M   'P 1'
#
loop_
_entity.id
_entity.type
_entity.pdbx_description
1 polymer ?
#
loop_
_entity_poly.entity_id
_entity_poly.type
_entity_poly.pdbx_seq_one_letter_code
_entity_poly.pdbx_strand_id
1 'polypeptide(L)'
;MADETWVDWAGLRRSAEGLGTAYEDALTEVRAFQERMAGYGAPWGVNNVVSQAIGLCYGAARDEHATCHTDNLDAYGGYPAGMRAMAGNGRLAEQDTAAMIGSVQ
;
A
#
# COMPACT_ATOMS: atom_id res chain seq x y z
N MET A 1 1.74 28.55 29.04
CA MET A 1 2.66 28.61 27.88
C MET A 1 2.29 27.41 27.04
N ALA A 2 1.73 27.65 25.85
CA ALA A 2 1.25 26.56 25.00
C ALA A 2 2.45 25.72 24.58
N ASP A 3 2.43 24.44 24.91
CA ASP A 3 3.32 23.43 24.36
C ASP A 3 2.91 23.28 22.88
N GLU A 4 3.47 24.12 22.01
CA GLU A 4 3.30 23.97 20.57
C GLU A 4 3.98 22.66 20.18
N THR A 5 3.18 21.60 20.05
CA THR A 5 3.60 20.39 19.37
C THR A 5 3.84 20.72 17.90
N TRP A 6 5.04 21.21 17.58
CA TRP A 6 5.52 21.34 16.22
C TRP A 6 5.44 19.96 15.57
N VAL A 7 4.68 19.86 14.49
CA VAL A 7 4.50 18.57 13.82
C VAL A 7 5.80 18.22 13.10
N ASP A 8 6.32 17.01 13.30
CA ASP A 8 7.50 16.53 12.58
C ASP A 8 7.15 16.16 11.12
N TRP A 9 7.00 17.18 10.27
CA TRP A 9 6.73 17.00 8.85
C TRP A 9 7.85 16.25 8.12
N ALA A 10 9.10 16.37 8.61
CA ALA A 10 10.23 15.64 8.05
C ALA A 10 10.14 14.15 8.37
N GLY A 11 9.72 13.80 9.59
CA GLY A 11 9.34 12.45 10.01
C GLY A 11 8.21 11.90 9.14
N LEU A 12 7.11 12.65 9.00
CA LEU A 12 5.97 12.23 8.18
C LEU A 12 6.38 11.95 6.73
N ARG A 13 7.22 12.80 6.13
CA ARG A 13 7.74 12.60 4.77
C ARG A 13 8.63 11.37 4.67
N ARG A 14 9.53 11.13 5.63
CA ARG A 14 10.37 9.92 5.66
C ARG A 14 9.52 8.66 5.78
N SER A 15 8.50 8.67 6.63
CA SER A 15 7.55 7.56 6.75
C SER A 15 6.77 7.33 5.47
N ALA A 16 6.41 8.40 4.74
CA ALA A 16 5.75 8.27 3.45
C ALA A 16 6.63 7.56 2.40
N GLU A 17 7.93 7.88 2.36
CA GLU A 17 8.88 7.18 1.47
C GLU A 17 9.05 5.71 1.86
N GLY A 18 9.24 5.43 3.15
CA GLY A 18 9.37 4.05 3.62
C GLY A 18 8.14 3.20 3.33
N LEU A 19 6.94 3.77 3.51
CA LEU A 19 5.69 3.10 3.15
C LEU A 19 5.56 2.91 1.63
N GLY A 20 6.01 3.88 0.84
CA GLY A 20 6.04 3.78 -0.63
C GLY A 20 6.91 2.60 -1.09
N THR A 21 8.14 2.50 -0.57
CA THR A 21 9.03 1.36 -0.88
C THR A 21 8.41 0.03 -0.45
N ALA A 22 7.90 -0.06 0.78
CA ALA A 22 7.26 -1.28 1.27
C ALA A 22 6.06 -1.71 0.42
N TYR A 23 5.28 -0.75 -0.08
CA TYR A 23 4.17 -1.01 -1.00
C TYR A 23 4.67 -1.55 -2.35
N GLU A 24 5.70 -0.95 -2.95
CA GLU A 24 6.29 -1.39 -4.22
C GLU A 24 6.90 -2.80 -4.12
N ASP A 25 7.58 -3.10 -3.00
CA ASP A 25 8.12 -4.41 -2.71
C ASP A 25 7.00 -5.44 -2.59
N ALA A 26 5.96 -5.15 -1.80
CA ALA A 26 4.80 -6.04 -1.63
C ALA A 26 4.06 -6.29 -2.96
N LEU A 27 3.88 -5.25 -3.79
CA LEU A 27 3.28 -5.39 -5.11
C LEU A 27 4.10 -6.33 -6.02
N THR A 28 5.42 -6.21 -5.97
CA THR A 28 6.34 -7.07 -6.73
C THR A 28 6.25 -8.52 -6.25
N GLU A 29 6.25 -8.75 -4.95
CA GLU A 29 6.13 -10.08 -4.36
C GLU A 29 4.80 -10.76 -4.68
N VAL A 30 3.68 -10.01 -4.62
CA VAL A 30 2.34 -10.53 -4.95
C VAL A 30 2.27 -10.93 -6.43
N ARG A 31 2.79 -10.11 -7.35
CA ARG A 31 2.83 -10.46 -8.78
C ARG A 31 3.65 -11.72 -9.03
N ALA A 32 4.84 -11.81 -8.44
CA ALA A 32 5.68 -13.00 -8.54
C ALA A 32 5.00 -14.23 -7.95
N PHE A 33 4.24 -14.08 -6.86
CA PHE A 33 3.46 -15.16 -6.26
C PHE A 33 2.33 -15.63 -7.19
N GLN A 34 1.56 -14.70 -7.78
CA GLN A 34 0.48 -15.02 -8.71
C GLN A 34 1.00 -15.77 -9.95
N GLU A 35 2.15 -15.39 -10.48
CA GLU A 35 2.82 -16.09 -11.58
C GLU A 35 3.19 -17.53 -11.19
N ARG A 36 3.78 -17.75 -10.00
CA ARG A 36 4.09 -19.09 -9.50
C ARG A 36 2.83 -19.95 -9.37
N MET A 37 1.75 -19.37 -8.83
CA MET A 37 0.46 -20.06 -8.68
C MET A 37 -0.20 -20.38 -10.02
N ALA A 38 -0.02 -19.57 -11.07
CA ALA A 38 -0.52 -19.93 -12.39
C ALA A 38 0.13 -21.23 -12.91
N GLY A 39 1.40 -21.48 -12.56
CA GLY A 39 2.13 -22.69 -12.94
C GLY A 39 1.68 -23.98 -12.24
N TYR A 40 1.30 -23.91 -10.96
CA TYR A 40 0.95 -25.12 -10.18
C TYR A 40 -0.43 -25.71 -10.51
N GLY A 41 -1.34 -24.92 -11.10
CA GLY A 41 -2.68 -25.38 -11.48
C GLY A 41 -2.73 -26.22 -12.74
N ALA A 42 -1.74 -26.08 -13.63
CA ALA A 42 -1.70 -26.71 -14.95
C ALA A 42 -1.86 -28.26 -14.99
N PRO A 43 -1.39 -29.04 -14.00
CA PRO A 43 -1.57 -30.50 -13.99
C PRO A 43 -3.00 -30.95 -13.65
N TRP A 44 -3.82 -30.09 -13.06
CA TRP A 44 -5.15 -30.43 -12.56
C TRP A 44 -6.22 -30.01 -13.57
N GLY A 45 -7.13 -30.92 -13.93
CA GLY A 45 -8.32 -30.59 -14.72
C GLY A 45 -8.44 -31.21 -16.12
N VAL A 46 -7.42 -31.93 -16.59
CA VAL A 46 -7.40 -32.40 -17.98
C VAL A 46 -7.83 -33.86 -18.19
N ASN A 47 -7.77 -34.72 -17.16
CA ASN A 47 -7.75 -36.17 -17.41
C ASN A 47 -8.87 -37.01 -16.76
N ASN A 48 -9.57 -36.51 -15.72
CA ASN A 48 -10.73 -37.19 -15.10
C ASN A 48 -11.52 -36.25 -14.17
N VAL A 49 -12.70 -36.70 -13.72
CA VAL A 49 -13.63 -35.95 -12.84
C VAL A 49 -12.97 -35.51 -11.52
N VAL A 50 -12.13 -36.35 -10.90
CA VAL A 50 -11.43 -35.99 -9.66
C VAL A 50 -10.42 -34.88 -9.92
N SER A 51 -9.62 -34.99 -10.99
CA SER A 51 -8.67 -33.95 -11.38
C SER A 51 -9.35 -32.62 -11.74
N GLN A 52 -10.55 -32.66 -12.34
CA GLN A 52 -11.37 -31.47 -12.60
C GLN A 52 -11.87 -30.82 -11.31
N ALA A 53 -12.38 -31.61 -10.35
CA ALA A 53 -12.80 -31.09 -9.05
C ALA A 53 -11.63 -30.44 -8.29
N ILE A 54 -10.43 -31.04 -8.32
CA ILE A 54 -9.22 -30.45 -7.74
C ILE A 54 -8.86 -29.13 -8.44
N GLY A 55 -8.93 -29.09 -9.78
CA GLY A 55 -8.68 -27.87 -10.54
C GLY A 55 -9.65 -26.73 -10.17
N LEU A 56 -10.93 -27.03 -9.96
CA LEU A 56 -11.94 -26.06 -9.52
C LEU A 56 -11.64 -25.53 -8.11
N CYS A 57 -11.37 -26.42 -7.14
CA CYS A 57 -11.02 -26.01 -5.78
C CYS A 57 -9.74 -25.16 -5.74
N TYR A 58 -8.74 -25.55 -6.54
CA TYR A 58 -7.50 -24.80 -6.69
C TYR A 58 -7.74 -23.40 -7.25
N GLY A 59 -8.53 -23.31 -8.33
CA GLY A 59 -8.90 -22.03 -8.95
C GLY A 59 -9.59 -21.11 -7.95
N ALA A 60 -10.61 -21.60 -7.24
CA ALA A 60 -11.34 -20.81 -6.25
C ALA A 60 -10.43 -20.29 -5.11
N ALA A 61 -9.56 -21.15 -4.55
CA ALA A 61 -8.62 -20.74 -3.51
C ALA A 61 -7.60 -19.73 -4.01
N ARG A 62 -7.10 -19.90 -5.24
CA ARG A 62 -6.16 -18.97 -5.88
C ARG A 62 -6.80 -17.60 -6.09
N ASP A 63 -8.03 -17.58 -6.57
CA ASP A 63 -8.74 -16.34 -6.90
C ASP A 63 -9.06 -15.55 -5.61
N GLU A 64 -9.55 -16.21 -4.56
CA GLU A 64 -9.77 -15.59 -3.25
C GLU A 64 -8.47 -15.01 -2.67
N HIS A 65 -7.38 -15.77 -2.75
CA HIS A 65 -6.08 -15.30 -2.30
C HIS A 65 -5.58 -14.11 -3.11
N ALA A 66 -5.81 -14.09 -4.44
CA ALA A 66 -5.45 -12.95 -5.28
C ALA A 66 -6.24 -11.69 -4.88
N THR A 67 -7.54 -11.81 -4.64
CA THR A 67 -8.40 -10.71 -4.17
C THR A 67 -7.91 -10.15 -2.84
N CYS A 68 -7.60 -11.01 -1.86
CA CYS A 68 -7.08 -10.57 -0.56
C CYS A 68 -5.82 -9.69 -0.69
N HIS A 69 -4.88 -10.06 -1.56
CA HIS A 69 -3.68 -9.25 -1.78
C HIS A 69 -3.96 -7.95 -2.51
N THR A 70 -4.80 -7.99 -3.55
CA THR A 70 -5.19 -6.81 -4.32
C THR A 70 -5.90 -5.78 -3.43
N ASP A 71 -6.88 -6.19 -2.64
CA ASP A 71 -7.65 -5.29 -1.77
C ASP A 71 -6.76 -4.62 -0.72
N ASN A 72 -5.82 -5.39 -0.14
CA ASN A 72 -4.86 -4.84 0.82
C ASN A 72 -3.92 -3.84 0.14
N LEU A 73 -3.35 -4.19 -1.02
CA LEU A 73 -2.45 -3.29 -1.75
C LEU A 73 -3.16 -2.00 -2.17
N ASP A 74 -4.40 -2.08 -2.64
CA ASP A 74 -5.19 -0.90 -3.01
C ASP A 74 -5.42 0.04 -1.81
N ALA A 75 -5.65 -0.52 -0.62
CA ALA A 75 -5.78 0.27 0.60
C ALA A 75 -4.49 1.02 0.96
N TYR A 76 -3.32 0.40 0.78
CA TYR A 76 -2.03 1.00 1.13
C TYR A 76 -1.46 1.91 0.03
N GLY A 77 -1.83 1.71 -1.24
CA GLY A 77 -1.24 2.43 -2.37
C GLY A 77 -1.46 3.94 -2.34
N GLY A 78 -2.55 4.41 -1.72
CA GLY A 78 -2.85 5.84 -1.58
C GLY A 78 -2.16 6.55 -0.42
N TYR A 79 -1.71 5.80 0.60
CA TYR A 79 -1.20 6.40 1.84
C TYR A 79 0.10 7.19 1.67
N PRO A 80 1.12 6.71 0.93
CA PRO A 80 2.33 7.50 0.68
C PRO A 80 2.03 8.86 0.05
N ALA A 81 1.13 8.91 -0.92
CA ALA A 81 0.73 10.16 -1.58
C ALA A 81 0.03 11.11 -0.59
N GLY A 82 -0.91 10.59 0.19
CA GLY A 82 -1.61 11.37 1.22
C GLY A 82 -0.64 11.94 2.28
N MET A 83 0.31 11.13 2.75
CA MET A 83 1.31 11.56 3.73
C MET A 83 2.26 12.61 3.18
N ARG A 84 2.71 12.49 1.92
CA ARG A 84 3.52 13.52 1.26
C ARG A 84 2.75 14.84 1.13
N ALA A 85 1.47 14.77 0.74
CA ALA A 85 0.62 15.94 0.61
C ALA A 85 0.40 16.63 1.97
N MET A 86 0.14 15.86 3.03
CA MET A 86 0.03 16.39 4.39
C MET A 86 1.33 17.05 4.85
N ALA A 87 2.48 16.40 4.64
CA ALA A 87 3.78 16.95 5.03
C ALA A 87 4.10 18.26 4.29
N GLY A 88 3.77 18.35 2.99
CA GLY A 88 3.97 19.57 2.20
C GLY A 88 3.05 20.70 2.64
N ASN A 89 1.73 20.44 2.66
CA ASN A 89 0.74 21.46 2.97
C ASN A 89 0.79 21.92 4.43
N GLY A 90 1.01 20.99 5.36
CA GLY A 90 1.12 21.30 6.78
C GLY A 90 2.33 22.20 7.08
N ARG A 91 3.48 21.88 6.49
CA ARG A 91 4.68 22.73 6.61
C ARG A 91 4.47 24.14 6.06
N LEU A 92 3.81 24.28 4.91
CA LEU A 92 3.51 25.59 4.33
C LEU A 92 2.56 26.38 5.24
N ALA A 93 1.52 25.75 5.77
CA ALA A 93 0.57 26.39 6.68
C ALA A 93 1.25 26.89 7.97
N GLU A 94 2.17 26.11 8.54
CA GLU A 94 2.96 26.55 9.70
C GLU A 94 3.87 27.73 9.37
N GLN A 95 4.52 27.72 8.20
CA GLN A 95 5.37 28.83 7.74
C GLN A 95 4.57 30.12 7.54
N ASP A 96 3.39 30.02 6.92
CA ASP A 96 2.49 31.16 6.70
C ASP A 96 1.98 31.72 8.04
N THR A 97 1.60 30.85 8.96
CA THR A 97 1.15 31.26 10.31
C THR A 97 2.26 31.96 11.08
N ALA A 98 3.48 31.41 11.07
CA ALA A 98 4.64 32.02 11.71
C ALA A 98 4.98 33.39 11.11
N ALA A 99 4.92 33.53 9.79
CA ALA A 99 5.14 34.80 9.10
C ALA A 99 4.07 35.85 9.45
N MET A 100 2.79 35.46 9.49
CA MET A 100 1.70 36.33 9.90
C MET A 100 1.88 36.82 11.35
N ILE A 101 2.18 35.93 12.29
CA ILE A 101 2.39 36.32 13.69
C ILE A 101 3.60 37.26 13.83
N GLY A 102 4.71 36.95 13.16
CA GLY A 102 5.92 37.81 13.20
C GLY A 102 5.74 39.18 12.54
N SER A 103 4.77 39.33 11.62
CA SER A 103 4.46 40.61 10.97
C SER A 103 3.58 41.56 11.80
N VAL A 104 3.05 41.09 12.93
CA VAL A 104 2.15 41.85 13.82
C VAL A 104 2.89 42.40 15.06
N GLN A 105 4.20 42.16 15.18
CA GLN A 105 5.08 42.76 16.21
C GLN A 105 5.84 43.98 15.68
#